data_AF-A0A1W1C5A0-F1
#
_entry.id   AF-A0A1W1C5A0-F1
#
_cell.length_a   1.000
_cell.length_b   1.000
_cell.length_c   1.000
_cell.angle_alpha   90.00
_cell.angle_beta   90.00
_cell.angle_gamma   90.00
#
_symmetry.space_group_name_H-M   'P 1'
#
loop_
_entity.id
_entity.type
_entity.pdbx_description
1 polymer ?
#
loop_
_entity_poly.entity_id
_entity_poly.type
_entity_poly.pdbx_seq_one_letter_code
_entity_poly.pdbx_strand_id
1 'polypeptide(L)' 'MVPKMWKKRFGDSNSLRVIAALIGGIFIGFGARMAGGCTSGQGISGGAFLSVSGWLAICFFFIGGIITAFILFGNRDY' A
#
# COMPACT_ATOMS: atom_id res chain seq x y z
N MET A 1 -2.20 -20.19 2.67
CA MET A 1 -1.07 -20.20 1.72
C MET A 1 -0.33 -18.87 1.81
N VAL A 2 0.90 -18.89 2.33
CA VAL A 2 1.79 -17.73 2.47
C VAL A 2 2.62 -17.58 1.18
N PRO A 3 2.70 -16.39 0.53
CA PRO A 3 3.49 -16.22 -0.68
C PRO A 3 4.98 -16.45 -0.41
N LYS A 4 5.72 -16.96 -1.40
CA LYS A 4 7.15 -17.33 -1.29
C LYS A 4 8.02 -16.20 -0.69
N MET A 5 7.71 -14.95 -1.04
CA MET A 5 8.40 -13.75 -0.55
C MET A 5 8.20 -13.51 0.95
N TRP A 6 6.99 -13.75 1.48
CA TRP A 6 6.71 -13.65 2.91
C TRP A 6 7.37 -14.79 3.69
N LYS A 7 7.32 -16.00 3.15
CA LYS A 7 7.95 -17.18 3.78
C LYS A 7 9.47 -17.01 3.94
N LYS A 8 10.12 -16.38 2.96
CA LYS A 8 11.56 -16.07 3.00
C LYS A 8 11.93 -15.00 4.04
N ARG A 9 11.06 -14.01 4.26
CA ARG A 9 11.33 -12.86 5.14
C ARG A 9 10.84 -13.04 6.59
N PHE A 10 9.65 -13.61 6.78
CA PHE A 10 8.94 -13.68 8.07
C PHE A 10 8.61 -15.12 8.53
N GLY A 11 8.97 -16.15 7.74
CA GLY A 11 8.72 -17.55 8.04
C GLY A 11 7.32 -18.05 7.62
N ASP A 12 6.99 -19.29 8.00
CA ASP A 12 5.72 -19.95 7.61
C ASP A 12 4.51 -19.56 8.50
N SER A 13 4.69 -18.61 9.42
CA SER A 13 3.68 -18.20 10.39
C SER A 13 2.46 -17.55 9.74
N ASN A 14 1.42 -18.34 9.49
CA ASN A 14 0.19 -17.90 8.83
C ASN A 14 -0.56 -16.82 9.64
N SER A 15 -0.54 -16.90 10.98
CA SER A 15 -1.18 -15.92 11.87
C SER A 15 -0.53 -14.54 11.79
N LEU A 16 0.80 -14.49 11.73
CA LEU A 16 1.55 -13.23 11.66
C LEU A 16 1.26 -12.49 10.34
N ARG A 17 1.07 -13.24 9.25
CA ARG A 17 0.65 -12.69 7.96
C ARG A 17 -0.75 -12.07 8.02
N VAL A 18 -1.70 -12.75 8.65
CA VAL A 18 -3.08 -12.25 8.75
C VAL A 18 -3.12 -10.97 9.57
N ILE A 19 -2.41 -10.93 10.71
CA ILE A 19 -2.34 -9.73 11.55
C ILE A 19 -1.71 -8.56 10.78
N ALA A 20 -0.59 -8.80 10.09
CA ALA A 20 0.05 -7.76 9.29
C ALA A 20 -0.82 -7.26 8.12
N ALA A 21 -1.54 -8.17 7.46
CA ALA A 21 -2.48 -7.80 6.39
C ALA A 21 -3.67 -7.00 6.91
N LEU A 22 -4.20 -7.33 8.09
CA LEU A 22 -5.27 -6.59 8.74
C LEU A 22 -4.81 -5.18 9.14
N ILE A 23 -3.65 -5.06 9.77
CA ILE A 23 -3.08 -3.76 10.15
C ILE A 23 -2.83 -2.92 8.89
N GLY A 24 -2.19 -3.50 7.87
CA GLY A 24 -1.96 -2.81 6.59
C GLY A 24 -3.27 -2.37 5.93
N GLY A 25 -4.31 -3.20 5.96
CA GLY A 25 -5.63 -2.89 5.43
C GLY A 25 -6.32 -1.74 6.17
N ILE A 26 -6.22 -1.67 7.50
CA ILE A 26 -6.76 -0.57 8.31
C ILE A 26 -6.06 0.75 7.95
N PHE A 27 -4.73 0.74 7.86
CA PHE A 27 -3.96 1.93 7.49
C PHE A 27 -4.29 2.42 6.07
N ILE A 28 -4.40 1.51 5.10
CA ILE A 28 -4.81 1.86 3.73
C ILE A 28 -6.24 2.41 3.69
N GLY A 29 -7.18 1.78 4.40
CA GLY A 29 -8.56 2.24 4.47
C GLY A 29 -8.68 3.63 5.10
N PHE A 30 -7.95 3.88 6.18
CA PHE A 30 -7.86 5.19 6.82
C PHE A 30 -7.25 6.24 5.88
N GLY A 31 -6.14 5.90 5.21
CA GLY A 31 -5.49 6.76 4.21
C GLY A 31 -6.40 7.12 3.03
N ALA A 32 -7.13 6.14 2.48
CA ALA A 32 -8.09 6.36 1.40
C ALA A 32 -9.24 7.27 1.84
N ARG A 33 -9.70 7.14 3.09
CA ARG A 33 -10.73 8.03 3.63
C ARG A 33 -10.23 9.46 3.79
N MET A 34 -9.01 9.66 4.30
CA MET A 34 -8.39 10.99 4.41
C MET A 34 -8.15 11.62 3.03
N ALA A 35 -7.76 10.83 2.04
CA ALA A 35 -7.59 11.29 0.67
C ALA A 35 -8.92 11.68 0.01
N GLY A 36 -10.08 11.30 0.57
CA GLY A 36 -11.39 11.62 0.03
C GLY A 36 -11.85 10.67 -1.09
N GLY A 37 -11.25 9.48 -1.21
CA GLY A 37 -11.64 8.49 -2.21
C GLY A 37 -10.74 7.27 -2.26
N CYS A 38 -11.16 6.24 -2.98
CA CYS A 38 -10.29 5.13 -3.35
C CYS A 38 -9.31 5.56 -4.44
N THR A 39 -8.18 4.87 -4.55
CA THR A 39 -7.13 5.14 -5.55
C THR A 39 -7.67 5.14 -6.98
N SER A 40 -8.66 4.29 -7.28
CA SER A 40 -9.36 4.25 -8.57
C SER A 40 -10.29 5.45 -8.80
N GLY A 41 -10.96 5.95 -7.76
CA GLY A 41 -11.90 7.08 -7.85
C GLY A 41 -11.22 8.43 -8.02
N GLN A 42 -10.17 8.72 -7.25
CA GLN A 42 -9.41 9.97 -7.42
C GLN A 42 -8.37 9.90 -8.54
N GLY A 43 -7.79 8.73 -8.77
CA GLY A 43 -6.70 8.59 -9.73
C GLY A 43 -7.14 8.62 -11.20
N ILE A 44 -8.26 7.96 -11.52
CA ILE A 44 -8.70 7.78 -12.92
C ILE A 44 -9.74 8.85 -13.30
N SER A 45 -10.72 9.11 -12.43
CA SER A 45 -11.76 10.12 -12.68
C SER A 45 -11.35 11.53 -12.23
N GLY A 46 -10.58 11.67 -11.15
CA GLY A 46 -10.08 12.97 -10.66
C GLY A 46 -8.87 13.50 -11.45
N GLY A 47 -8.00 12.61 -11.94
CA GLY A 47 -6.91 12.95 -12.86
C GLY A 47 -7.40 13.50 -14.20
N ALA A 48 -8.59 13.08 -14.65
CA ALA A 48 -9.23 13.55 -15.88
C ALA A 48 -9.70 15.02 -15.82
N PHE A 49 -9.85 15.61 -14.62
CA PHE A 49 -10.23 17.02 -14.42
C PHE A 49 -9.02 17.96 -14.24
N LEU A 50 -7.78 17.50 -14.45
CA LEU A 50 -6.56 18.28 -14.20
C LEU A 50 -6.48 18.86 -12.76
N SER A 51 -7.13 18.18 -11.81
CA SER A 51 -7.15 18.64 -10.42
C SER A 51 -5.84 18.27 -9.73
N VAL A 52 -5.09 19.28 -9.31
CA VAL A 52 -3.76 19.16 -8.66
C VAL A 52 -3.81 18.20 -7.47
N SER A 53 -4.95 18.11 -6.78
CA SER A 53 -5.16 17.21 -5.64
C SER A 53 -5.13 15.72 -6.01
N GLY A 54 -5.65 15.33 -7.19
CA GLY A 54 -5.67 13.93 -7.62
C GLY A 54 -4.27 13.40 -7.98
N TRP A 55 -3.46 14.23 -8.64
CA TRP A 55 -2.06 13.92 -8.92
C TRP A 55 -1.22 13.85 -7.65
N LEU A 56 -1.44 14.76 -6.69
CA LEU A 56 -0.78 14.72 -5.40
C LEU A 56 -1.14 13.44 -4.63
N ALA A 57 -2.43 13.06 -4.59
CA ALA A 57 -2.86 11.83 -3.93
C ALA A 57 -2.19 10.58 -4.53
N ILE A 58 -2.15 10.44 -5.86
CA ILE A 58 -1.43 9.35 -6.54
C ILE A 58 0.05 9.33 -6.16
N CYS A 59 0.74 10.47 -6.24
CA CYS A 59 2.16 10.55 -5.93
C CYS A 59 2.45 10.09 -4.51
N PHE A 60 1.69 10.55 -3.52
CA PHE A 60 1.86 10.14 -2.12
C PHE A 60 1.51 8.67 -1.89
N PHE A 61 0.49 8.12 -2.56
CA PHE A 61 0.19 6.68 -2.50
C PHE A 61 1.35 5.84 -3.05
N PHE A 62 1.91 6.22 -4.21
CA PHE A 62 3.04 5.51 -4.80
C PHE A 62 4.30 5.63 -3.95
N ILE A 63 4.63 6.83 -3.47
CA ILE A 63 5.79 7.07 -2.60
C ILE A 63 5.67 6.26 -1.30
N GLY A 64 4.51 6.33 -0.63
CA GLY A 64 4.26 5.56 0.60
C GLY A 64 4.33 4.05 0.39
N GLY A 65 3.80 3.56 -0.74
CA GLY A 65 3.89 2.16 -1.12
C GLY A 65 5.31 1.69 -1.39
N ILE A 66 6.09 2.48 -2.14
CA ILE A 66 7.50 2.21 -2.43
C ILE A 66 8.32 2.19 -1.14
N ILE A 67 8.17 3.20 -0.28
CA ILE A 67 8.88 3.25 1.01
C ILE A 67 8.53 2.04 1.87
N THR A 68 7.24 1.68 1.96
CA THR A 68 6.81 0.51 2.73
C THR A 68 7.41 -0.77 2.17
N ALA A 69 7.41 -0.95 0.84
CA ALA A 69 8.02 -2.09 0.19
C ALA A 69 9.54 -2.15 0.44
N PHE A 70 10.22 -0.99 0.43
CA PHE A 70 11.65 -0.90 0.70
C PHE A 70 11.99 -1.20 2.17
N ILE A 71 11.15 -0.77 3.11
CA ILE A 71 11.32 -1.10 4.53
C ILE A 71 11.08 -2.60 4.78
N LEU A 72 10.04 -3.17 4.18
CA LEU A 72 9.67 -4.56 4.40
C LEU A 72 10.62 -5.54 3.69
N PHE A 73 10.97 -5.25 2.43
CA PHE A 73 11.69 -6.16 1.53
C PHE A 73 13.04 -5.62 1.02
N GLY A 74 13.34 -4.34 1.17
CA GLY A 74 14.50 -3.70 0.53
C GLY A 74 15.88 -4.10 1.06
N ASN A 75 15.97 -4.79 2.21
CA ASN A 75 17.27 -5.06 2.81
C ASN A 75 17.87 -6.45 2.51
N ARG A 76 17.23 -7.37 1.73
CA ARG A 76 17.80 -8.74 1.54
C ARG A 76 17.27 -9.61 0.37
N ASP A 77 16.70 -9.07 -0.70
CA ASP A 77 16.12 -9.92 -1.76
C ASP A 77 16.38 -9.45 -3.21
N TYR A 78 17.65 -9.24 -3.55
CA TYR A 78 18.19 -9.48 -4.90
C TYR A 78 19.26 -10.57 -4.84
#